data_AF-A0A9D1WEF8-F1
#
_entry.id   AF-A0A9D1WEF8-F1
#
_cell.length_a   1.000
_cell.length_b   1.000
_cell.length_c   1.000
_cell.angle_alpha   90.00
_cell.angle_beta   90.00
_cell.angle_gamma   90.00
#
_symmetry.space_group_name_H-M   'P 1'
#
loop_
_entity.id
_entity.type
_entity.pdbx_description
1 polymer ?
#
loop_
_entity_poly.entity_id
_entity_poly.type
_entity_poly.pdbx_seq_one_letter_code
_entity_poly.pdbx_strand_id
1 'polypeptide(L)'
;MNHHLNQEAHMSAQQASAQNVANLATFDQSALEMALSQMGGISPEMQLKQFLHDTRKALNISQRELSKMSGVNQSNLSKIENGIINPSIATIQKVAACLGHKVELRFIPNYKE
;
A
#
# COMPACT_ATOMS: atom_id res chain seq x y z
N MET A 1 26.64 9.41 49.28
CA MET A 1 27.12 8.69 48.07
C MET A 1 26.09 7.72 47.50
N ASN A 2 25.25 7.06 48.32
CA ASN A 2 24.22 6.11 47.84
C ASN A 2 22.94 6.71 47.21
N HIS A 3 22.73 8.04 47.28
CA HIS A 3 21.52 8.67 46.76
C HIS A 3 21.59 9.03 45.25
N HIS A 4 22.80 9.09 44.69
CA HIS A 4 23.04 9.39 43.27
C HIS A 4 22.93 8.14 42.39
N LEU A 5 23.44 7.00 42.89
CA LEU A 5 23.42 5.70 42.20
C LEU A 5 21.99 5.17 41.96
N ASN A 6 21.03 5.53 42.81
CA ASN A 6 19.64 5.05 42.67
C ASN A 6 18.79 5.91 41.71
N GLN A 7 19.30 7.07 41.29
CA GLN A 7 18.64 7.95 40.31
C GLN A 7 19.00 7.56 38.86
N GLU A 8 20.21 7.06 38.64
CA GLU A 8 20.68 6.55 37.35
C GLU A 8 19.94 5.26 36.94
N ALA A 9 19.70 4.34 37.89
CA ALA A 9 18.93 3.12 37.62
C ALA A 9 17.47 3.40 37.20
N HIS A 10 16.87 4.47 37.73
CA HIS A 10 15.49 4.85 37.42
C HIS A 10 15.35 5.58 36.07
N MET A 11 16.33 6.42 35.68
CA MET A 11 16.40 7.00 34.32
C MET A 11 16.71 5.94 33.26
N SER A 12 17.56 4.96 33.58
CA SER A 12 17.94 3.89 32.65
C SER A 12 16.75 2.97 32.33
N ALA A 13 15.82 2.76 33.27
CA ALA A 13 14.60 1.97 33.06
C ALA A 13 13.55 2.72 32.21
N GLN A 14 13.44 4.05 32.33
CA GLN A 14 12.55 4.87 31.49
C GLN A 14 13.10 5.06 30.07
N GLN A 15 14.42 5.09 29.89
CA GLN A 15 15.05 5.08 28.57
C GLN A 15 14.94 3.71 27.88
N ALA A 16 15.03 2.61 28.64
CA ALA A 16 14.89 1.25 28.10
C ALA A 16 13.48 0.95 27.53
N SER A 17 12.41 1.53 28.11
CA SER A 17 11.06 1.37 27.57
C SER A 17 10.85 2.10 26.24
N ALA A 18 11.47 3.28 26.05
CA ALA A 18 11.39 4.03 24.79
C ALA A 18 12.18 3.33 23.67
N GLN A 19 13.32 2.72 24.00
CA GLN A 19 14.13 1.96 23.05
C GLN A 19 13.42 0.68 22.56
N ASN A 20 12.59 0.05 23.40
CA ASN A 20 11.86 -1.17 23.03
C ASN A 20 10.70 -0.91 22.05
N VAL A 21 10.04 0.26 22.12
CA VAL A 21 9.02 0.64 21.13
C VAL A 21 9.67 1.05 19.80
N ALA A 22 10.88 1.64 19.84
CA ALA A 22 11.66 1.97 18.64
C ALA A 22 12.21 0.71 17.93
N ASN A 23 12.53 -0.35 18.68
CA ASN A 23 12.98 -1.63 18.11
C ASN A 23 11.87 -2.37 17.33
N LEU A 24 10.59 -2.16 17.65
CA LEU A 24 9.46 -2.68 16.86
C LEU A 24 9.28 -1.96 15.51
N ALA A 25 9.87 -0.77 15.34
CA ALA A 25 9.80 0.01 14.09
C ALA A 25 11.03 -0.18 13.20
N THR A 26 12.07 -0.87 13.69
CA THR A 26 13.25 -1.25 12.88
C THR A 26 13.06 -2.67 12.35
N PHE A 27 11.88 -2.93 11.76
CA PHE A 27 11.81 -4.00 10.78
C PHE A 27 12.71 -3.55 9.65
N ASP A 28 13.79 -4.29 9.44
CA ASP A 28 14.67 -4.14 8.30
C ASP A 28 13.82 -4.04 7.03
N GLN A 29 13.63 -2.81 6.57
CA GLN A 29 12.76 -2.47 5.44
C GLN A 29 13.26 -3.20 4.19
N SER A 30 14.57 -3.51 4.15
CA SER A 30 15.20 -4.30 3.12
C SER A 30 14.86 -5.80 3.22
N ALA A 31 14.72 -6.38 4.42
CA ALA A 31 14.27 -7.77 4.57
C ALA A 31 12.79 -7.95 4.18
N LEU A 32 11.94 -6.97 4.50
CA LEU A 32 10.55 -6.96 4.05
C LEU A 32 10.46 -6.78 2.52
N GLU A 33 11.21 -5.84 1.94
CA GLU A 33 11.30 -5.66 0.49
C GLU A 33 11.85 -6.91 -0.21
N MET A 34 12.88 -7.54 0.35
CA MET A 34 13.50 -8.74 -0.20
C MET A 34 12.57 -9.95 -0.11
N ALA A 35 11.80 -10.11 0.98
CA ALA A 35 10.78 -11.14 1.09
C ALA A 35 9.60 -10.92 0.14
N LEU A 36 9.14 -9.67 -0.03
CA LEU A 36 8.12 -9.31 -1.01
C LEU A 36 8.61 -9.51 -2.46
N SER A 37 9.90 -9.26 -2.71
CA SER A 37 10.54 -9.49 -4.00
C SER A 37 10.70 -10.99 -4.30
N GLN A 38 11.08 -11.81 -3.31
CA GLN A 38 11.23 -13.27 -3.45
C GLN A 38 9.91 -14.04 -3.53
N MET A 39 8.81 -13.48 -3.01
CA MET A 39 7.46 -13.98 -3.27
C MET A 39 6.97 -13.74 -4.71
N GLY A 40 7.81 -13.20 -5.60
CA GLY A 40 7.41 -12.76 -6.93
C GLY A 40 6.44 -11.60 -6.77
N GLY A 41 6.99 -10.41 -6.48
CA GLY A 41 6.23 -9.22 -6.11
C GLY A 41 4.93 -9.04 -6.91
N ILE A 42 3.87 -8.59 -6.22
CA ILE A 42 2.54 -8.44 -6.82
C ILE A 42 2.67 -7.61 -8.10
N SER A 43 2.26 -8.17 -9.24
CA SER A 43 2.33 -7.45 -10.51
C SER A 43 1.52 -6.15 -10.43
N PRO A 44 1.94 -5.05 -11.10
CA PRO A 44 1.18 -3.81 -11.08
C PRO A 44 -0.29 -3.99 -11.52
N GLU A 45 -0.54 -4.91 -12.44
CA GLU A 45 -1.89 -5.26 -12.89
C GLU A 45 -2.73 -5.89 -11.77
N MET A 46 -2.13 -6.79 -10.99
CA MET A 46 -2.80 -7.40 -9.84
C MET A 46 -3.06 -6.37 -8.73
N GLN A 47 -2.12 -5.47 -8.47
CA GLN A 47 -2.32 -4.37 -7.51
C GLN A 47 -3.48 -3.47 -7.94
N LEU A 48 -3.50 -3.06 -9.21
CA LEU A 48 -4.57 -2.24 -9.77
C LEU A 48 -5.93 -2.93 -9.66
N LYS A 49 -6.00 -4.21 -10.07
CA LYS A 49 -7.21 -5.03 -9.98
C LYS A 49 -7.76 -5.05 -8.55
N GLN A 50 -6.91 -5.41 -7.59
CA GLN A 50 -7.31 -5.59 -6.20
C GLN A 50 -7.77 -4.26 -5.60
N PHE A 51 -7.02 -3.19 -5.84
CA PHE A 51 -7.37 -1.85 -5.39
C PHE A 51 -8.74 -1.39 -5.88
N LEU A 52 -9.01 -1.53 -7.18
CA LEU A 52 -10.29 -1.12 -7.77
C LEU A 52 -11.45 -1.95 -7.21
N HIS A 53 -11.28 -3.27 -7.12
CA HIS A 53 -12.29 -4.16 -6.57
C HIS A 53 -12.63 -3.80 -5.12
N ASP A 54 -11.62 -3.68 -4.26
CA ASP A 54 -11.81 -3.52 -2.82
C ASP A 54 -12.36 -2.14 -2.47
N THR A 55 -11.83 -1.09 -3.10
CA THR A 55 -12.32 0.28 -2.89
C THR A 55 -13.77 0.39 -3.33
N ARG A 56 -14.14 -0.21 -4.47
CA ARG A 56 -15.52 -0.23 -4.95
C ARG A 56 -16.45 -0.96 -3.96
N LYS A 57 -16.01 -2.09 -3.42
CA LYS A 57 -16.76 -2.85 -2.42
C LYS A 57 -16.89 -2.09 -1.09
N ALA A 58 -15.84 -1.41 -0.64
CA ALA A 58 -15.87 -0.58 0.57
C ALA A 58 -16.86 0.59 0.44
N LEU A 59 -17.00 1.16 -0.76
CA LEU A 59 -18.00 2.19 -1.07
C LEU A 59 -19.41 1.62 -1.29
N ASN A 60 -19.60 0.30 -1.24
CA ASN A 60 -20.87 -0.38 -1.50
C ASN A 60 -21.51 -0.05 -2.86
N ILE A 61 -20.69 0.25 -3.88
CA ILE A 61 -21.19 0.53 -5.24
C ILE A 61 -20.96 -0.65 -6.18
N SER A 62 -21.84 -0.80 -7.16
CA SER A 62 -21.73 -1.76 -8.25
C SER A 62 -20.77 -1.28 -9.35
N GLN A 63 -20.31 -2.20 -10.20
CA GLN A 63 -19.55 -1.83 -11.40
C GLN A 63 -20.36 -0.93 -12.34
N ARG A 64 -21.69 -1.05 -12.34
CA ARG A 64 -22.58 -0.20 -13.14
C ARG A 64 -22.65 1.23 -12.61
N GLU A 65 -22.64 1.41 -11.29
CA GLU A 65 -22.59 2.74 -10.67
C GLU A 65 -21.22 3.39 -10.90
N LEU A 66 -20.12 2.65 -10.70
CA LEU A 66 -18.78 3.13 -11.01
C LEU A 66 -18.63 3.50 -12.50
N SER A 67 -19.26 2.73 -13.39
CA SER A 67 -19.30 3.04 -14.83
C SER A 67 -19.96 4.39 -15.11
N LYS A 68 -21.11 4.66 -14.48
CA LYS A 68 -21.82 5.94 -14.62
C LYS A 68 -21.00 7.12 -14.07
N MET A 69 -20.32 6.92 -12.93
CA MET A 69 -19.51 7.97 -12.29
C MET A 69 -18.25 8.29 -13.09
N SER A 70 -17.54 7.26 -13.58
CA SER A 70 -16.24 7.40 -14.26
C SER A 70 -16.34 7.65 -15.76
N GLY A 71 -17.51 7.41 -16.37
CA GLY A 71 -17.69 7.42 -17.81
C GLY A 71 -16.97 6.27 -18.54
N VAL A 72 -16.41 5.30 -17.79
CA VAL A 72 -15.81 4.08 -18.34
C VAL A 72 -16.90 3.03 -18.53
N ASN A 73 -16.90 2.34 -19.67
CA ASN A 73 -17.88 1.29 -19.94
C ASN A 73 -17.84 0.18 -18.88
N GLN A 74 -19.00 -0.29 -18.41
CA GLN A 74 -19.09 -1.33 -17.37
C GLN A 74 -18.39 -2.64 -17.78
N SER A 75 -18.45 -3.03 -19.06
CA SER A 75 -17.72 -4.20 -19.57
C SER A 75 -16.21 -4.00 -19.46
N ASN A 76 -15.71 -2.78 -19.73
CA ASN A 76 -14.30 -2.45 -19.55
C ASN A 76 -13.92 -2.48 -18.07
N LEU A 77 -14.72 -1.90 -17.17
CA LEU A 77 -14.48 -1.99 -15.72
C LEU A 77 -14.44 -3.44 -15.24
N SER A 78 -15.36 -4.28 -15.69
CA SER A 78 -15.36 -5.71 -15.37
C SER A 78 -14.09 -6.40 -15.86
N LYS A 79 -13.65 -6.12 -17.09
CA LYS A 79 -12.40 -6.68 -17.62
C LYS A 79 -11.16 -6.20 -16.85
N ILE A 80 -11.14 -4.93 -16.41
CA ILE A 80 -10.07 -4.38 -15.57
C ILE A 80 -10.06 -5.07 -14.19
N GLU A 81 -11.21 -5.13 -13.51
CA GLU A 81 -11.37 -5.80 -12.20
C GLU A 81 -11.14 -7.31 -12.26
N ASN A 82 -11.08 -7.91 -13.44
CA ASN A 82 -10.72 -9.31 -13.62
C ASN A 82 -9.28 -9.53 -14.12
N GLY A 83 -8.56 -8.46 -14.48
CA GLY A 83 -7.19 -8.54 -15.02
C GLY A 83 -7.13 -9.01 -16.48
N ILE A 84 -8.20 -8.84 -17.24
CA ILE A 84 -8.33 -9.31 -18.64
C ILE A 84 -7.73 -8.30 -19.62
N ILE A 85 -7.77 -7.00 -19.30
CA ILE A 85 -7.26 -5.93 -20.18
C ILE A 85 -6.29 -5.04 -19.43
N ASN A 86 -5.37 -4.42 -20.18
CA ASN A 86 -4.47 -3.39 -19.69
C ASN A 86 -5.10 -1.99 -19.94
N PRO A 87 -5.66 -1.33 -18.91
CA PRO A 87 -6.24 -0.01 -19.07
C PRO A 87 -5.17 1.06 -19.30
N SER A 88 -5.52 2.13 -20.04
CA SER A 88 -4.64 3.29 -20.14
C SER A 88 -4.52 4.03 -18.81
N ILE A 89 -3.41 4.74 -18.59
CA ILE A 89 -3.22 5.60 -17.41
C ILE A 89 -4.40 6.58 -17.25
N ALA A 90 -4.88 7.16 -18.35
CA ALA A 90 -6.04 8.06 -18.34
C ALA A 90 -7.32 7.36 -17.81
N THR A 91 -7.50 6.07 -18.12
CA THR A 91 -8.64 5.28 -17.61
C THR A 91 -8.48 5.06 -16.10
N ILE A 92 -7.28 4.69 -15.66
CA ILE A 92 -6.97 4.48 -14.24
C ILE A 92 -7.23 5.76 -13.45
N GLN A 93 -6.78 6.92 -13.95
CA GLN A 93 -6.99 8.22 -13.32
C GLN A 93 -8.47 8.58 -13.18
N LYS A 94 -9.30 8.36 -14.21
CA LYS A 94 -10.74 8.61 -14.15
C LYS A 94 -11.42 7.76 -13.08
N VAL A 95 -11.12 6.47 -13.06
CA VAL A 95 -11.73 5.55 -12.09
C VAL A 95 -11.27 5.88 -10.67
N ALA A 96 -9.97 6.11 -10.48
CA ALA A 96 -9.41 6.48 -9.18
C ALA A 96 -10.04 7.77 -8.63
N ALA A 97 -10.21 8.80 -9.47
CA ALA A 97 -10.83 10.06 -9.06
C ALA A 97 -12.27 9.86 -8.56
N CYS A 98 -13.06 9.02 -9.22
CA CYS A 98 -14.42 8.69 -8.78
C CYS A 98 -14.46 7.89 -7.47
N LEU A 99 -13.38 7.20 -7.14
CA LEU A 99 -13.21 6.46 -5.89
C LEU A 99 -12.58 7.32 -4.78
N GLY A 100 -12.29 8.61 -5.03
CA GLY A 100 -11.69 9.51 -4.04
C GLY A 100 -10.17 9.42 -3.95
N HIS A 101 -9.50 8.90 -4.99
CA HIS A 101 -8.06 8.69 -5.02
C HIS A 101 -7.38 9.43 -6.18
N LYS A 102 -6.06 9.64 -6.03
CA LYS A 102 -5.17 10.11 -7.10
C LYS A 102 -4.21 9.00 -7.50
N VAL A 103 -3.80 9.00 -8.76
CA VAL A 103 -2.78 8.07 -9.28
C VAL A 103 -1.42 8.73 -9.18
N GLU A 104 -0.47 8.05 -8.56
CA GLU A 104 0.95 8.42 -8.54
C GLU A 104 1.75 7.30 -9.20
N LEU A 105 2.72 7.66 -10.05
CA LEU A 105 3.60 6.71 -10.72
C LEU A 105 5.03 6.91 -10.21
N ARG A 106 5.65 5.81 -9.79
CA ARG A 106 7.04 5.78 -9.33
C ARG A 106 7.81 4.74 -10.13
N PHE A 107 9.01 5.13 -10.57
CA PHE A 107 9.96 4.20 -11.16
C PHE A 107 10.79 3.55 -10.04
N ILE A 108 10.90 2.23 -10.10
CA ILE A 108 11.75 1.46 -9.19
C ILE A 108 12.96 0.94 -9.97
N PRO A 109 14.18 1.00 -9.41
CA PRO A 109 15.34 0.39 -10.05
C PRO A 109 15.09 -1.10 -10.31
N ASN A 110 15.37 -1.55 -11.54
CA ASN A 110 15.35 -2.96 -11.89
C ASN A 110 16.79 -3.39 -12.15
N TYR A 111 17.49 -3.77 -11.09
CA TYR A 111 18.84 -4.30 -11.18
C TYR A 111 18.75 -5.74 -11.71
N LYS A 112 18.93 -5.91 -13.02
CA LYS A 112 19.26 -7.21 -13.60
C LYS A 112 20.78 -7.32 -13.62
N GLU A 113 21.33 -8.22 -12.81
CA GLU A 113 22.69 -8.74 -13.04
C GLU A 113 22.67 -9.81 -14.14
#